data_AF-A0A840WK25-F1
#
_entry.id   AF-A0A840WK25-F1
#
_cell.length_a   1.000
_cell.length_b   1.000
_cell.length_c   1.000
_cell.angle_alpha   90.00
_cell.angle_beta   90.00
_cell.angle_gamma   90.00
#
_symmetry.space_group_name_H-M   'P 1'
#
loop_
_entity.id
_entity.type
_entity.pdbx_description
1 polymer ?
#
loop_
_entity_poly.entity_id
_entity_poly.type
_entity_poly.pdbx_seq_one_letter_code
_entity_poly.pdbx_strand_id
1 'polypeptide(L)'
;MKRSEINEILHAGDAFIRSFGYIMPPFAYWSAAEMQEKRPDGIVKSRLGWDITDYGQGKFDELGLFLFTVRNGEMADLSKGRGMLYAEKIMISRENQISPMHRHNIKAEDIINRGGGALVLELFASAPDGSIDREADVTVPCDGQLRTVKAGGKIALAPGESVTLMPGVWHAFWGEGADVLIGEVSTVNDDLTDNVFEAPIGRFAKVEEDETPAHLLVSDYDTWLTS
;
A
#
# COMPACT_ATOMS: atom_id res chain seq x y z
N MET A 1 1.14 5.60 -16.68
CA MET A 1 -0.23 6.10 -16.45
C MET A 1 -0.35 7.54 -16.90
N LYS A 2 -1.49 7.92 -17.46
CA LYS A 2 -1.77 9.33 -17.79
C LYS A 2 -2.21 10.09 -16.55
N ARG A 3 -1.94 11.39 -16.47
CA ARG A 3 -2.40 12.22 -15.34
C ARG A 3 -3.93 12.29 -15.29
N SER A 4 -4.57 12.34 -16.45
CA SER A 4 -6.03 12.27 -16.56
C SER A 4 -6.62 11.00 -15.95
N GLU A 5 -6.05 9.86 -16.30
CA GLU A 5 -6.40 8.55 -15.73
C GLU A 5 -6.16 8.52 -14.21
N ILE A 6 -5.04 9.06 -13.73
CA ILE A 6 -4.75 9.18 -12.29
C ILE A 6 -5.80 10.04 -11.59
N ASN A 7 -6.19 11.18 -12.17
CA ASN A 7 -7.20 12.07 -11.59
C ASN A 7 -8.57 11.38 -11.49
N GLU A 8 -8.96 10.60 -12.51
CA GLU A 8 -10.19 9.78 -12.48
C GLU A 8 -10.12 8.71 -11.39
N ILE A 9 -8.99 8.00 -11.27
CA ILE A 9 -8.76 7.00 -10.23
C ILE A 9 -8.81 7.63 -8.83
N LEU A 10 -8.21 8.80 -8.62
CA LEU A 10 -8.28 9.55 -7.36
C LEU A 10 -9.71 9.90 -6.98
N HIS A 11 -10.49 10.41 -7.94
CA HIS A 11 -11.88 10.78 -7.68
C HIS A 11 -12.73 9.56 -7.31
N ALA A 12 -12.61 8.47 -8.07
CA ALA A 12 -13.33 7.22 -7.80
C ALA A 12 -12.89 6.58 -6.47
N GLY A 13 -11.59 6.57 -6.19
CA GLY A 13 -11.02 5.99 -4.97
C GLY A 13 -11.43 6.76 -3.71
N ASP A 14 -11.39 8.09 -3.73
CA ASP A 14 -11.89 8.92 -2.63
C ASP A 14 -13.39 8.72 -2.38
N ALA A 15 -14.21 8.62 -3.44
CA ALA A 15 -15.63 8.32 -3.30
C ALA A 15 -15.87 6.92 -2.68
N PHE A 16 -15.10 5.92 -3.11
CA PHE A 16 -15.16 4.57 -2.56
C PHE A 16 -14.79 4.54 -1.08
N ILE A 17 -13.65 5.14 -0.69
CA ILE A 17 -13.22 5.24 0.71
C ILE A 17 -14.30 5.87 1.59
N ARG A 18 -14.86 7.01 1.15
CA ARG A 18 -15.90 7.72 1.90
C ARG A 18 -17.22 6.96 2.00
N SER A 19 -17.52 6.06 1.06
CA SER A 19 -18.73 5.22 1.12
C SER A 19 -18.75 4.29 2.35
N PHE A 20 -17.59 3.96 2.91
CA PHE A 20 -17.45 3.20 4.17
C PHE A 20 -17.44 4.08 5.42
N GLY A 21 -17.66 5.39 5.28
CA GLY A 21 -17.64 6.35 6.39
C GLY A 21 -16.23 6.77 6.84
N TYR A 22 -15.18 6.42 6.09
CA TYR A 22 -13.83 6.90 6.36
C TYR A 22 -13.70 8.37 5.93
N ILE A 23 -13.32 9.24 6.86
CA ILE A 23 -13.15 10.68 6.60
C ILE A 23 -11.67 10.96 6.37
N MET A 24 -11.33 11.42 5.17
CA MET A 24 -9.96 11.75 4.81
C MET A 24 -9.48 13.01 5.54
N PRO A 25 -8.18 13.11 5.88
CA PRO A 25 -7.62 14.32 6.47
C PRO A 25 -7.66 15.48 5.46
N PRO A 26 -7.78 16.75 5.90
CA PRO A 26 -7.94 17.89 5.00
C PRO A 26 -6.87 18.03 3.91
N PHE A 27 -5.61 17.63 4.19
CA PHE A 27 -4.52 17.72 3.22
C PHE A 27 -4.67 16.77 2.02
N ALA A 28 -5.51 15.74 2.14
CA ALA A 28 -5.84 14.86 1.02
C ALA A 28 -6.46 15.63 -0.15
N TYR A 29 -7.07 16.78 0.12
CA TYR A 29 -7.79 17.56 -0.87
C TYR A 29 -7.04 18.82 -1.33
N TRP A 30 -5.77 19.00 -0.93
CA TRP A 30 -4.97 20.13 -1.41
C TRP A 30 -4.68 19.97 -2.90
N SER A 31 -4.91 21.05 -3.64
CA SER A 31 -4.45 21.19 -5.02
C SER A 31 -2.93 21.13 -5.11
N ALA A 32 -2.40 20.89 -6.31
CA ALA A 32 -0.96 20.93 -6.54
C ALA A 32 -0.33 22.27 -6.12
N ALA A 33 -1.00 23.40 -6.41
CA ALA A 33 -0.54 24.72 -6.02
C ALA A 33 -0.50 24.91 -4.50
N GLU A 34 -1.53 24.46 -3.77
CA GLU A 34 -1.55 24.53 -2.30
C GLU A 34 -0.45 23.68 -1.67
N MET A 35 -0.19 22.48 -2.19
CA MET A 35 0.89 21.62 -1.71
C MET A 35 2.26 22.25 -1.99
N GLN A 36 2.44 22.86 -3.17
CA GLN A 36 3.63 23.63 -3.53
C GLN A 36 3.83 24.89 -2.70
N GLU A 37 2.77 25.51 -2.19
CA GLU A 37 2.89 26.66 -1.30
C GLU A 37 3.23 26.24 0.13
N LYS A 38 2.53 25.23 0.66
CA LYS A 38 2.59 24.86 2.09
C LYS A 38 3.77 23.98 2.45
N ARG A 39 4.10 22.98 1.64
CA ARG A 39 5.19 21.98 1.80
C ARG A 39 5.53 21.63 3.27
N PRO A 40 4.57 21.18 4.10
CA PRO A 40 4.87 20.91 5.48
C PRO A 40 5.83 19.71 5.59
N ASP A 41 6.93 19.90 6.33
CA ASP A 41 7.99 18.91 6.51
C ASP A 41 7.48 17.52 6.89
N GLY A 42 6.51 17.44 7.80
CA GLY A 42 5.94 16.17 8.26
C GLY A 42 5.16 15.38 7.18
N ILE A 43 4.64 16.05 6.16
CA ILE A 43 4.00 15.37 5.01
C ILE A 43 5.06 14.97 3.99
N VAL A 44 5.95 15.90 3.65
CA VAL A 44 6.94 15.69 2.58
C VAL A 44 7.99 14.65 2.99
N LYS A 45 8.58 14.77 4.18
CA LYS A 45 9.64 13.86 4.66
C LYS A 45 9.11 12.45 4.93
N SER A 46 7.91 12.34 5.50
CA SER A 46 7.28 11.06 5.80
C SER A 46 6.47 10.48 4.62
N ARG A 47 6.46 11.19 3.48
CA ARG A 47 5.77 10.79 2.23
C ARG A 47 4.30 10.42 2.47
N LEU A 48 3.59 11.28 3.20
CA LEU A 48 2.15 11.13 3.46
C LEU A 48 1.34 11.57 2.24
N GLY A 49 0.17 10.96 2.01
CA GLY A 49 -0.72 11.34 0.91
C GLY A 49 -1.04 10.21 -0.07
N TRP A 50 -1.58 10.60 -1.22
CA TRP A 50 -2.03 9.70 -2.28
C TRP A 50 -0.88 8.98 -2.97
N ASP A 51 -1.08 7.72 -3.29
CA ASP A 51 -0.17 6.93 -4.12
C ASP A 51 -0.99 5.98 -5.00
N ILE A 52 -0.59 5.90 -6.27
CA ILE A 52 -1.22 5.07 -7.29
C ILE A 52 -0.08 4.46 -8.09
N THR A 53 -0.09 3.14 -8.22
CA THR A 53 0.94 2.43 -8.96
C THR A 53 0.34 1.36 -9.85
N ASP A 54 0.90 1.23 -11.05
CA ASP A 54 0.74 0.10 -11.98
C ASP A 54 2.02 -0.77 -11.99
N TYR A 55 2.91 -0.57 -11.01
CA TYR A 55 4.23 -1.17 -10.87
C TYR A 55 5.11 -1.05 -12.13
N GLY A 56 4.88 0.02 -12.91
CA GLY A 56 5.55 0.29 -14.17
C GLY A 56 5.14 -0.62 -15.33
N GLN A 57 4.03 -1.35 -15.19
CA GLN A 57 3.56 -2.31 -16.19
C GLN A 57 2.48 -1.75 -17.14
N GLY A 58 1.93 -0.56 -16.88
CA GLY A 58 0.94 0.07 -17.76
C GLY A 58 -0.42 -0.61 -17.78
N LYS A 59 -0.76 -1.40 -16.74
CA LYS A 59 -1.99 -2.19 -16.64
C LYS A 59 -2.63 -2.08 -15.26
N PHE A 60 -2.93 -0.86 -14.84
CA PHE A 60 -3.43 -0.59 -13.49
C PHE A 60 -4.58 -1.51 -13.08
N ASP A 61 -5.59 -1.72 -13.93
CA ASP A 61 -6.76 -2.55 -13.60
C ASP A 61 -6.46 -4.04 -13.34
N GLU A 62 -5.38 -4.58 -13.92
CA GLU A 62 -4.95 -5.98 -13.71
C GLU A 62 -3.92 -6.07 -12.58
N LEU A 63 -2.95 -5.15 -12.57
CA LEU A 63 -1.81 -5.12 -11.68
C LEU A 63 -1.58 -3.68 -11.24
N GLY A 64 -1.99 -3.39 -10.02
CA GLY A 64 -1.97 -2.04 -9.51
C GLY A 64 -2.47 -1.96 -8.08
N LEU A 65 -2.23 -0.80 -7.48
CA LEU A 65 -2.67 -0.52 -6.12
C LEU A 65 -2.94 0.97 -5.96
N PHE A 66 -4.00 1.27 -5.21
CA PHE A 66 -4.37 2.60 -4.77
C PHE A 66 -4.13 2.71 -3.26
N LEU A 67 -3.44 3.75 -2.80
CA LEU A 67 -3.21 3.99 -1.38
C LEU A 67 -3.32 5.47 -1.01
N PHE A 68 -3.55 5.71 0.28
CA PHE A 68 -3.28 6.95 0.95
C PHE A 68 -2.56 6.70 2.27
N THR A 69 -1.35 7.23 2.41
CA THR A 69 -0.58 7.16 3.66
C THR A 69 -1.04 8.26 4.60
N VAL A 70 -1.72 7.87 5.67
CA VAL A 70 -2.36 8.80 6.63
C VAL A 70 -1.34 9.35 7.62
N ARG A 71 -0.41 8.49 8.04
CA ARG A 71 0.65 8.80 9.00
C ARG A 71 1.81 7.84 8.79
N ASN A 72 3.02 8.27 9.09
CA ASN A 72 4.21 7.44 8.99
C ASN A 72 5.31 8.02 9.89
N GLY A 73 6.04 7.13 10.55
CA GLY A 73 7.15 7.48 11.44
C GLY A 73 8.48 7.65 10.71
N GLU A 74 9.57 7.66 11.49
CA GLU A 74 10.94 7.70 10.97
C GLU A 74 11.71 6.42 11.32
N MET A 75 12.50 5.91 10.38
CA MET A 75 13.34 4.73 10.60
C MET A 75 14.33 4.89 11.76
N ALA A 76 14.78 6.12 12.00
CA ALA A 76 15.66 6.46 13.11
C ALA A 76 14.99 6.24 14.49
N ASP A 77 13.68 6.43 14.59
CA ASP A 77 12.93 6.17 15.82
C ASP A 77 12.66 4.68 16.00
N LEU A 78 12.34 3.98 14.89
CA LEU A 78 12.20 2.53 14.88
C LEU A 78 13.44 1.84 15.45
N SER A 79 14.63 2.27 15.03
CA SER A 79 15.92 1.74 15.50
C SER A 79 16.18 2.00 16.99
N LYS A 80 15.60 3.07 17.55
CA LYS A 80 15.71 3.42 18.97
C LYS A 80 14.64 2.76 19.84
N GLY A 81 13.60 2.18 19.24
CA GLY A 81 12.45 1.62 19.95
C GLY A 81 11.58 2.65 20.68
N ARG A 82 11.67 3.94 20.32
CA ARG A 82 10.87 5.03 20.92
C ARG A 82 10.68 6.17 19.92
N GLY A 83 9.53 6.84 19.99
CA GLY A 83 9.13 7.87 19.04
C GLY A 83 7.92 7.43 18.22
N MET A 84 7.80 7.91 16.98
CA MET A 84 6.73 7.50 16.07
C MET A 84 7.16 6.23 15.33
N LEU A 85 6.77 5.07 15.86
CA LEU A 85 7.23 3.76 15.38
C LEU A 85 6.31 3.10 14.35
N TYR A 86 5.23 3.79 13.97
CA TYR A 86 4.09 3.21 13.28
C TYR A 86 3.69 4.02 12.05
N ALA A 87 3.03 3.34 11.13
CA ALA A 87 2.39 3.93 9.97
C ALA A 87 0.94 3.43 9.85
N GLU A 88 0.14 4.17 9.10
CA GLU A 88 -1.22 3.77 8.73
C GLU A 88 -1.48 4.16 7.28
N LYS A 89 -2.03 3.22 6.51
CA LYS A 89 -2.53 3.48 5.15
C LYS A 89 -3.97 3.04 5.03
N ILE A 90 -4.69 3.70 4.14
CA ILE A 90 -5.95 3.21 3.58
C ILE A 90 -5.72 2.93 2.11
N MET A 91 -6.20 1.80 1.63
CA MET A 91 -5.89 1.25 0.31
C MET A 91 -7.16 0.73 -0.36
N ILE A 92 -7.09 0.59 -1.68
CA ILE A 92 -8.11 -0.07 -2.47
C ILE A 92 -7.44 -1.09 -3.37
N SER A 93 -7.92 -2.33 -3.31
CA SER A 93 -7.71 -3.31 -4.36
C SER A 93 -9.03 -3.47 -5.09
N ARG A 94 -9.04 -3.20 -6.40
CA ARG A 94 -10.22 -3.46 -7.23
C ARG A 94 -10.45 -4.97 -7.35
N GLU A 95 -11.66 -5.35 -7.73
CA GLU A 95 -12.00 -6.74 -8.00
C GLU A 95 -11.01 -7.36 -9.00
N ASN A 96 -10.32 -8.43 -8.59
CA ASN A 96 -9.28 -9.16 -9.34
C ASN A 96 -8.01 -8.34 -9.67
N GLN A 97 -7.84 -7.14 -9.12
CA GLN A 97 -6.62 -6.34 -9.29
C GLN A 97 -5.52 -6.84 -8.34
N ILE A 98 -4.38 -7.22 -8.89
CA ILE A 98 -3.27 -7.84 -8.16
C ILE A 98 -2.30 -6.79 -7.61
N SER A 99 -2.09 -6.82 -6.30
CA SER A 99 -0.85 -6.36 -5.67
C SER A 99 0.16 -7.51 -5.72
N PRO A 100 1.28 -7.35 -6.43
CA PRO A 100 2.17 -8.44 -6.80
C PRO A 100 2.94 -9.02 -5.61
N MET A 101 3.45 -10.24 -5.80
CA MET A 101 4.21 -10.96 -4.78
C MET A 101 5.45 -10.16 -4.33
N HIS A 102 5.46 -9.78 -3.06
CA HIS A 102 6.55 -9.05 -2.43
C HIS A 102 6.72 -9.42 -0.97
N ARG A 103 7.82 -8.97 -0.38
CA ARG A 103 8.06 -8.98 1.05
C ARG A 103 8.66 -7.66 1.51
N HIS A 104 8.61 -7.45 2.81
CA HIS A 104 9.34 -6.37 3.48
C HIS A 104 10.60 -6.90 4.15
N ASN A 105 11.68 -6.11 4.16
CA ASN A 105 12.90 -6.45 4.93
C ASN A 105 12.73 -6.09 6.42
N ILE A 106 12.01 -5.01 6.72
CA ILE A 106 11.91 -4.44 8.07
C ILE A 106 10.45 -4.30 8.52
N LYS A 107 9.54 -3.88 7.65
CA LYS A 107 8.16 -3.59 8.04
C LYS A 107 7.43 -4.86 8.50
N ALA A 108 6.83 -4.77 9.67
CA ALA A 108 5.75 -5.66 10.10
C ALA A 108 4.43 -4.93 9.92
N GLU A 109 3.43 -5.60 9.36
CA GLU A 109 2.16 -4.96 9.02
C GLU A 109 0.96 -5.86 9.31
N ASP A 110 -0.13 -5.24 9.73
CA ASP A 110 -1.45 -5.82 9.71
C ASP A 110 -2.17 -5.34 8.45
N ILE A 111 -2.50 -6.29 7.56
CA ILE A 111 -3.38 -6.04 6.42
C ILE A 111 -4.81 -6.39 6.84
N ILE A 112 -5.71 -5.41 6.70
CA ILE A 112 -7.04 -5.43 7.31
C ILE A 112 -8.10 -5.25 6.22
N ASN A 113 -9.05 -6.17 6.10
CA ASN A 113 -10.23 -5.93 5.26
C ASN A 113 -11.20 -5.01 6.01
N ARG A 114 -11.25 -3.73 5.62
CA ARG A 114 -12.12 -2.72 6.23
C ARG A 114 -13.55 -2.78 5.68
N GLY A 115 -13.77 -3.45 4.55
CA GLY A 115 -15.08 -3.56 3.91
C GLY A 115 -15.01 -3.87 2.41
N GLY A 116 -16.14 -4.26 1.83
CA GLY A 116 -16.27 -4.59 0.40
C GLY A 116 -16.28 -6.11 0.17
N GLY A 117 -15.52 -6.56 -0.82
CA GLY A 117 -15.32 -7.98 -1.15
C GLY A 117 -14.47 -8.75 -0.12
N ALA A 118 -14.06 -9.96 -0.48
CA ALA A 118 -13.07 -10.72 0.29
C ALA A 118 -11.66 -10.28 -0.13
N LEU A 119 -10.77 -10.04 0.84
CA LEU A 119 -9.36 -9.79 0.56
C LEU A 119 -8.61 -11.12 0.58
N VAL A 120 -8.13 -11.57 -0.57
CA VAL A 120 -7.37 -12.81 -0.66
C VAL A 120 -5.89 -12.50 -0.65
N LEU A 121 -5.14 -13.21 0.18
CA LEU A 121 -3.70 -13.16 0.24
C LEU A 121 -3.12 -14.54 -0.08
N GLU A 122 -2.19 -14.58 -1.03
CA GLU A 122 -1.35 -15.75 -1.32
C GLU A 122 -0.02 -15.60 -0.59
N LEU A 123 0.40 -16.63 0.16
CA LEU A 123 1.52 -16.53 1.09
C LEU A 123 2.64 -17.54 0.79
N PHE A 124 3.88 -17.08 0.95
CA PHE A 124 5.07 -17.94 0.99
C PHE A 124 5.99 -17.57 2.16
N ALA A 125 6.75 -18.56 2.65
CA ALA A 125 7.82 -18.32 3.59
C ALA A 125 9.07 -17.82 2.85
N SER A 126 9.96 -17.14 3.56
CA SER A 126 11.31 -16.88 3.04
C SER A 126 12.23 -18.06 3.28
N ALA A 127 13.01 -18.41 2.26
CA ALA A 127 14.20 -19.24 2.39
C ALA A 127 15.30 -18.49 3.19
N PRO A 128 16.37 -19.16 3.65
CA PRO A 128 17.43 -18.51 4.44
C PRO A 128 18.13 -17.33 3.75
N ASP A 129 18.12 -17.27 2.42
CA ASP A 129 18.66 -16.17 1.62
C ASP A 129 17.64 -15.05 1.34
N GLY A 130 16.42 -15.18 1.86
CA GLY A 130 15.32 -14.24 1.67
C GLY A 130 14.55 -14.42 0.35
N SER A 131 14.88 -15.42 -0.48
CA SER A 131 14.06 -15.82 -1.64
C SER A 131 12.78 -16.55 -1.19
N ILE A 132 11.88 -16.85 -2.13
CA ILE A 132 10.67 -17.61 -1.81
C ILE A 132 11.02 -19.09 -1.53
N ASP A 133 10.61 -19.60 -0.38
CA ASP A 133 10.54 -21.04 -0.12
C ASP A 133 9.22 -21.59 -0.68
N ARG A 134 9.32 -22.42 -1.72
CA ARG A 134 8.16 -23.00 -2.43
C ARG A 134 7.63 -24.29 -1.80
N GLU A 135 8.23 -24.76 -0.71
CA GLU A 135 7.86 -26.03 -0.05
C GLU A 135 7.41 -25.83 1.40
N ALA A 136 7.99 -24.84 2.09
CA ALA A 136 7.70 -24.59 3.51
C ALA A 136 6.27 -24.07 3.74
N ASP A 137 5.63 -24.60 4.78
CA ASP A 137 4.36 -24.07 5.29
C ASP A 137 4.57 -22.66 5.86
N VAL A 138 3.55 -21.81 5.70
CA VAL A 138 3.53 -20.44 6.22
C VAL A 138 2.53 -20.36 7.35
N THR A 139 2.95 -19.86 8.51
CA THR A 139 2.06 -19.61 9.65
C THR A 139 2.02 -18.12 9.96
N VAL A 140 0.83 -17.54 9.94
CA VAL A 140 0.58 -16.12 10.21
C VAL A 140 -0.51 -15.95 11.27
N PRO A 141 -0.43 -14.93 12.14
CA PRO A 141 -1.55 -14.52 12.97
C PRO A 141 -2.65 -13.89 12.11
N CYS A 142 -3.90 -14.27 12.32
CA CYS A 142 -5.09 -13.59 11.81
C CYS A 142 -6.02 -13.30 12.98
N ASP A 143 -6.27 -12.02 13.26
CA ASP A 143 -7.06 -11.58 14.42
C ASP A 143 -6.60 -12.22 15.75
N GLY A 144 -5.29 -12.40 15.92
CA GLY A 144 -4.68 -13.04 17.09
C GLY A 144 -4.68 -14.58 17.09
N GLN A 145 -5.26 -15.23 16.08
CA GLN A 145 -5.27 -16.70 15.91
C GLN A 145 -4.27 -17.15 14.85
N LEU A 146 -3.47 -18.17 15.13
CA LEU A 146 -2.53 -18.69 14.14
C LEU A 146 -3.26 -19.49 13.05
N ARG A 147 -2.99 -19.15 11.79
CA ARG A 147 -3.42 -19.89 10.61
C ARG A 147 -2.19 -20.36 9.84
N THR A 148 -2.20 -21.63 9.46
CA THR A 148 -1.13 -22.24 8.66
C THR A 148 -1.64 -22.62 7.29
N VAL A 149 -0.90 -22.26 6.25
CA VAL A 149 -1.15 -22.66 4.86
C VAL A 149 0.10 -23.32 4.28
N LYS A 150 -0.07 -24.14 3.24
CA LYS A 150 1.05 -24.63 2.43
C LYS A 150 1.69 -23.46 1.67
N ALA A 151 2.91 -23.62 1.17
CA ALA A 151 3.50 -22.66 0.24
C ALA A 151 2.54 -22.38 -0.94
N GLY A 152 2.24 -21.09 -1.19
CA GLY A 152 1.27 -20.65 -2.20
C GLY A 152 -0.18 -20.86 -1.80
N GLY A 153 -0.41 -21.29 -0.57
CA GLY A 153 -1.73 -21.36 0.01
C GLY A 153 -2.29 -19.95 0.24
N LYS A 154 -3.62 -19.89 0.29
CA LYS A 154 -4.35 -18.64 0.34
C LYS A 154 -5.13 -18.52 1.63
N ILE A 155 -5.18 -17.30 2.16
CA ILE A 155 -6.16 -16.89 3.16
C ILE A 155 -7.10 -15.88 2.52
N ALA A 156 -8.40 -16.07 2.72
CA ALA A 156 -9.40 -15.06 2.39
C ALA A 156 -9.84 -14.40 3.71
N LEU A 157 -9.75 -13.07 3.77
CA LEU A 157 -10.21 -12.24 4.88
C LEU A 157 -11.55 -11.63 4.49
N ALA A 158 -12.59 -11.95 5.26
CA ALA A 158 -13.88 -11.28 5.17
C ALA A 158 -13.80 -9.86 5.76
N PRO A 159 -14.76 -8.96 5.44
CA PRO A 159 -14.86 -7.67 6.09
C PRO A 159 -14.79 -7.76 7.61
N GLY A 160 -13.82 -7.06 8.21
CA GLY A 160 -13.55 -7.04 9.64
C GLY A 160 -12.36 -7.91 10.09
N GLU A 161 -11.87 -8.82 9.25
CA GLU A 161 -10.71 -9.68 9.56
C GLU A 161 -9.38 -9.03 9.15
N SER A 162 -8.30 -9.40 9.84
CA SER A 162 -6.93 -8.99 9.53
C SER A 162 -5.93 -10.14 9.56
N VAL A 163 -4.78 -9.92 8.92
CA VAL A 163 -3.59 -10.78 9.02
C VAL A 163 -2.37 -9.95 9.37
N THR A 164 -1.54 -10.45 10.30
CA THR A 164 -0.23 -9.89 10.60
C THR A 164 0.84 -10.57 9.73
N LEU A 165 1.52 -9.79 8.91
CA LEU A 165 2.64 -10.21 8.08
C LEU A 165 3.94 -9.69 8.70
N MET A 166 4.76 -10.63 9.17
CA MET A 166 6.08 -10.31 9.71
C MET A 166 7.09 -10.10 8.57
N PRO A 167 8.20 -9.37 8.81
CA PRO A 167 9.24 -9.20 7.80
C PRO A 167 9.71 -10.55 7.26
N GLY A 168 9.90 -10.63 5.94
CA GLY A 168 10.23 -11.87 5.26
C GLY A 168 9.04 -12.73 4.82
N VAL A 169 7.82 -12.49 5.29
CA VAL A 169 6.64 -13.20 4.76
C VAL A 169 6.33 -12.65 3.37
N TRP A 170 6.45 -13.50 2.36
CA TRP A 170 6.12 -13.17 0.98
C TRP A 170 4.61 -13.22 0.80
N HIS A 171 4.05 -12.19 0.18
CA HIS A 171 2.62 -12.06 -0.01
C HIS A 171 2.25 -11.32 -1.30
N ALA A 172 1.18 -11.77 -1.92
CA ALA A 172 0.42 -11.06 -2.96
C ALA A 172 -1.04 -10.98 -2.52
N PHE A 173 -1.77 -9.96 -2.95
CA PHE A 173 -3.19 -9.84 -2.58
C PHE A 173 -4.07 -9.22 -3.66
N TRP A 174 -5.36 -9.54 -3.61
CA TRP A 174 -6.40 -9.00 -4.50
C TRP A 174 -7.78 -9.06 -3.84
N GLY A 175 -8.72 -8.25 -4.34
CA GLY A 175 -10.13 -8.35 -3.99
C GLY A 175 -10.85 -9.44 -4.79
N GLU A 176 -11.66 -10.27 -4.13
CA GLU A 176 -12.56 -11.23 -4.77
C GLU A 176 -14.03 -10.87 -4.56
N GLY A 177 -14.80 -10.93 -5.65
CA GLY A 177 -16.26 -10.71 -5.68
C GLY A 177 -16.70 -9.24 -5.62
N ALA A 178 -15.83 -8.32 -5.21
CA ALA A 178 -15.99 -6.88 -5.31
C ALA A 178 -14.65 -6.18 -4.99
N ASP A 179 -14.61 -4.86 -5.21
CA ASP A 179 -13.56 -3.99 -4.68
C ASP A 179 -13.47 -4.11 -3.15
N VAL A 180 -12.26 -3.99 -2.62
CA VAL A 180 -11.98 -4.09 -1.18
C VAL A 180 -11.34 -2.81 -0.67
N LEU A 181 -11.91 -2.26 0.41
CA LEU A 181 -11.26 -1.23 1.22
C LEU A 181 -10.31 -1.92 2.19
N ILE A 182 -9.02 -1.63 2.07
CA ILE A 182 -7.98 -2.28 2.87
C ILE A 182 -7.35 -1.25 3.81
N GLY A 183 -7.20 -1.61 5.08
CA GLY A 183 -6.35 -0.87 6.02
C GLY A 183 -4.99 -1.53 6.14
N GLU A 184 -3.94 -0.71 6.26
CA GLU A 184 -2.62 -1.14 6.71
C GLU A 184 -2.34 -0.44 8.03
N VAL A 185 -2.00 -1.20 9.07
CA VAL A 185 -1.42 -0.68 10.31
C VAL A 185 -0.09 -1.37 10.50
N SER A 186 1.00 -0.63 10.50
CA SER A 186 2.33 -1.22 10.40
C SER A 186 3.34 -0.52 11.29
N THR A 187 4.53 -1.10 11.41
CA THR A 187 5.71 -0.31 11.76
C THR A 187 6.02 0.73 10.66
N VAL A 188 7.03 1.57 10.87
CA VAL A 188 7.44 2.60 9.89
C VAL A 188 7.53 2.01 8.48
N ASN A 189 6.96 2.74 7.52
CA ASN A 189 6.93 2.37 6.11
C ASN A 189 8.04 3.10 5.33
N ASP A 190 8.81 2.35 4.53
CA ASP A 190 9.74 2.89 3.55
C ASP A 190 9.52 2.20 2.19
N ASP A 191 8.65 2.80 1.37
CA ASP A 191 8.32 2.26 0.05
C ASP A 191 9.49 2.29 -0.94
N LEU A 192 10.55 3.06 -0.67
CA LEU A 192 11.70 3.20 -1.58
C LEU A 192 12.67 2.03 -1.48
N THR A 193 12.85 1.48 -0.28
CA THR A 193 13.92 0.51 -0.02
C THR A 193 13.46 -0.77 0.66
N ASP A 194 12.28 -0.79 1.26
CA ASP A 194 11.83 -1.95 2.05
C ASP A 194 11.09 -3.00 1.23
N ASN A 195 10.61 -2.63 0.04
CA ASN A 195 9.88 -3.53 -0.86
C ASN A 195 10.83 -4.40 -1.70
N VAL A 196 10.75 -5.72 -1.55
CA VAL A 196 11.41 -6.69 -2.43
C VAL A 196 10.35 -7.46 -3.19
N PHE A 197 10.26 -7.23 -4.50
CA PHE A 197 9.34 -7.94 -5.39
C PHE A 197 9.96 -9.22 -5.94
N GLU A 198 9.13 -10.25 -6.16
CA GLU A 198 9.59 -11.46 -6.85
C GLU A 198 9.89 -11.16 -8.32
N ALA A 199 8.96 -10.47 -8.99
CA ALA A 199 9.14 -10.03 -10.35
C ALA A 199 10.05 -8.79 -10.40
N PRO A 200 10.87 -8.60 -11.46
CA PRO A 200 11.72 -7.43 -11.63
C PRO A 200 10.90 -6.21 -12.08
N ILE A 201 10.03 -5.71 -11.20
CA ILE A 201 9.09 -4.60 -11.43
C ILE A 201 9.43 -3.39 -10.56
N GLY A 202 8.92 -2.22 -10.95
CA GLY A 202 9.11 -0.98 -10.18
C GLY A 202 8.03 -0.78 -9.13
N ARG A 203 8.26 0.13 -8.17
CA ARG A 203 7.26 0.51 -7.15
C ARG A 203 6.33 1.64 -7.59
N PHE A 204 6.78 2.55 -8.45
CA PHE A 204 6.00 3.71 -8.90
C PHE A 204 5.74 3.66 -10.41
N ALA A 205 4.58 4.18 -10.80
CA ALA A 205 4.22 4.36 -12.19
C ALA A 205 5.06 5.47 -12.84
N LYS A 206 5.27 5.35 -14.16
CA LYS A 206 5.70 6.50 -14.97
C LYS A 206 4.47 7.32 -15.35
N VAL A 207 4.50 8.62 -15.07
CA VAL A 207 3.36 9.52 -15.33
C VAL A 207 3.58 10.30 -16.63
N GLU A 208 2.57 10.29 -17.50
CA GLU A 208 2.44 11.21 -18.64
C GLU A 208 1.57 12.39 -18.22
N GLU A 209 2.14 13.60 -18.18
CA GLU A 209 1.44 14.81 -17.73
C GLU A 209 0.57 15.41 -18.84
N ASP A 210 -0.54 14.74 -19.17
CA ASP A 210 -1.49 15.15 -20.20
C ASP A 210 -2.54 16.18 -19.71
N GLU A 211 -2.66 16.37 -18.40
CA GLU A 211 -3.46 17.43 -17.78
C GLU A 211 -2.89 17.89 -16.43
N THR A 212 -3.52 18.88 -15.80
CA THR A 212 -3.09 19.37 -14.48
C THR A 212 -3.45 18.35 -13.38
N PRO A 213 -2.53 18.00 -12.47
CA PRO A 213 -2.86 17.12 -11.33
C PRO A 213 -3.92 17.74 -10.42
N ALA A 214 -4.99 16.99 -10.13
CA ALA A 214 -5.99 17.40 -9.16
C ALA A 214 -5.38 17.44 -7.74
N HIS A 215 -4.61 16.41 -7.41
CA HIS A 215 -3.80 16.30 -6.20
C HIS A 215 -2.42 15.73 -6.58
N LEU A 216 -1.38 16.09 -5.83
CA LEU A 216 -0.06 15.48 -6.02
C LEU A 216 -0.03 14.09 -5.38
N LEU A 217 0.49 13.12 -6.13
CA LEU A 217 0.89 11.83 -5.59
C LEU A 217 2.18 11.99 -4.78
N VAL A 218 2.44 11.06 -3.88
CA VAL A 218 3.69 10.97 -3.13
C VAL A 218 4.90 10.88 -4.07
N SER A 219 4.77 10.21 -5.23
CA SER A 219 5.83 10.15 -6.26
C SER A 219 6.10 11.51 -6.92
N ASP A 220 5.15 12.44 -6.89
CA ASP A 220 5.30 13.76 -7.50
C ASP A 220 6.16 14.70 -6.63
N TYR A 221 6.34 14.40 -5.34
CA TYR A 221 7.03 15.32 -4.40
C TYR A 221 8.47 15.61 -4.82
N ASP A 222 9.17 14.63 -5.37
CA ASP A 222 10.57 14.75 -5.77
C ASP A 222 10.76 15.63 -7.02
N THR A 223 9.68 16.01 -7.71
CA THR A 223 9.74 16.83 -8.94
C THR A 223 8.95 18.13 -8.81
N TRP A 224 7.80 18.10 -8.14
CA TRP A 224 6.91 19.26 -8.01
C TRP A 224 7.25 20.14 -6.80
N LEU A 225 7.90 19.59 -5.76
CA LEU A 225 8.21 20.31 -4.53
C LEU A 225 9.69 20.67 -4.39
N THR A 226 10.51 20.31 -5.37
CA THR A 226 11.89 20.78 -5.47
C THR A 226 11.89 22.25 -5.87
N SER A 227 12.47 23.08 -5.00
CA SER A 227 12.90 24.46 -5.30
C SER A 227 14.41 24.50 -5.43
#